data_AF-A0A914QE13-F1
#
_entry.id   AF-A0A914QE13-F1
#
_cell.length_a   1.000
_cell.length_b   1.000
_cell.length_c   1.000
_cell.angle_alpha   90.00
_cell.angle_beta   90.00
_cell.angle_gamma   90.00
#
_symmetry.space_group_name_H-M   'P 1'
#
loop_
_entity.id
_entity.type
_entity.pdbx_description
1 polymer ?
#
loop_
_entity_poly.entity_id
_entity_poly.type
_entity_poly.pdbx_seq_one_letter_code
_entity_poly.pdbx_strand_id
1 'polypeptide(L)'
;MLISQYDIYATLTEIAKPSNPRTPKPLIKGSSLFHPLPQPRTCDKLSIPFDYCICKPKTKTLPKNNSIAIPAAEAMVARMNFNLREFDETKDCVLLKLYSNSSIKVEEFIDKGNLKVYQITYTTFPGFGQFWGYVSKAENDDTINILSEKFPRLNLYAPQVGCASKAKYTPYCFCKNLLPH
;
A
#
# COMPACT_ATOMS: atom_id res chain seq x y z
N MET A 1 -2.65 15.00 -14.82
CA MET A 1 -3.25 14.00 -15.72
C MET A 1 -2.59 12.66 -15.42
N LEU A 2 -3.36 11.64 -15.06
CA LEU A 2 -2.85 10.32 -14.68
C LEU A 2 -2.87 9.39 -15.90
N ILE A 3 -1.76 8.72 -16.17
CA ILE A 3 -1.57 7.76 -17.25
C ILE A 3 -1.13 6.44 -16.63
N SER A 4 -1.63 5.33 -17.14
CA SER A 4 -1.28 3.97 -16.71
C SER A 4 -0.54 3.21 -17.81
N GLN A 5 0.17 2.14 -17.43
CA GLN A 5 0.80 1.22 -18.41
C GLN A 5 -0.21 0.62 -19.40
N TYR A 6 -1.48 0.52 -19.00
CA TYR A 6 -2.59 0.09 -19.84
C TYR A 6 -2.88 1.07 -20.99
N ASP A 7 -2.72 2.37 -20.76
CA ASP A 7 -2.87 3.38 -21.81
C ASP A 7 -1.73 3.31 -22.83
N ILE A 8 -0.51 3.02 -22.38
CA ILE A 8 0.64 2.77 -23.27
C ILE A 8 0.39 1.52 -24.12
N TYR A 9 -0.04 0.43 -23.50
CA TYR A 9 -0.39 -0.80 -24.22
C TYR A 9 -1.50 -0.57 -25.26
N ALA A 10 -2.55 0.16 -24.90
CA ALA A 10 -3.63 0.53 -25.83
C ALA A 10 -3.10 1.37 -27.01
N THR A 11 -2.21 2.32 -26.73
CA THR A 11 -1.58 3.17 -27.76
C THR A 11 -0.70 2.34 -28.71
N LEU A 12 0.17 1.48 -28.18
CA LEU A 12 1.02 0.59 -28.98
C LEU A 12 0.19 -0.38 -29.82
N THR A 13 -0.95 -0.85 -29.27
CA THR A 13 -1.88 -1.70 -30.02
C THR A 13 -2.51 -0.96 -31.20
N GLU A 14 -2.88 0.31 -31.02
CA GLU A 14 -3.39 1.15 -32.11
C GLU A 14 -2.32 1.44 -33.18
N ILE A 15 -1.04 1.62 -32.78
CA ILE A 15 0.09 1.74 -33.72
C ILE A 15 0.27 0.44 -34.51
N ALA A 16 0.28 -0.71 -33.83
CA ALA A 16 0.54 -2.01 -34.46
C ALA A 16 -0.62 -2.50 -35.35
N LYS A 17 -1.85 -2.07 -35.04
CA LYS A 17 -3.06 -2.41 -35.79
C LYS A 17 -3.74 -1.12 -36.26
N PRO A 18 -3.21 -0.47 -37.33
CA PRO A 18 -3.87 0.69 -37.91
C PRO A 18 -5.33 0.33 -38.20
N SER A 19 -6.22 1.14 -37.64
CA SER A 19 -7.63 0.84 -37.43
C SER A 19 -8.35 0.50 -38.74
N ASN A 20 -8.79 -0.76 -38.87
CA ASN A 20 -9.82 -1.10 -39.83
C ASN A 20 -11.19 -0.80 -39.17
N PRO A 21 -12.02 0.12 -39.71
CA PRO A 21 -13.28 0.52 -39.07
C PRO A 21 -14.28 -0.64 -38.91
N ARG A 22 -14.04 -1.79 -39.56
CA ARG A 22 -14.87 -3.01 -39.46
C ARG A 22 -14.43 -4.00 -38.38
N THR A 23 -13.28 -3.83 -37.75
CA THR A 23 -12.82 -4.73 -36.69
C THR A 23 -13.31 -4.23 -35.32
N PRO A 24 -14.03 -5.06 -34.54
CA PRO A 24 -14.37 -4.74 -33.17
C PRO A 24 -13.08 -4.40 -32.41
N LYS A 25 -13.02 -3.22 -31.80
CA LYS A 25 -11.90 -2.89 -30.92
C LYS A 25 -11.90 -3.92 -29.78
N PRO A 26 -10.81 -4.66 -29.57
CA PRO A 26 -10.73 -5.56 -28.43
C PRO A 26 -10.96 -4.76 -27.15
N LEU A 27 -11.61 -5.38 -26.17
CA LEU A 27 -11.81 -4.78 -24.86
C LEU A 27 -10.46 -4.77 -24.12
N ILE A 28 -9.64 -3.77 -24.40
CA ILE A 28 -8.35 -3.56 -23.77
C ILE A 28 -8.58 -2.68 -22.53
N LYS A 29 -7.95 -3.03 -21.40
CA LYS A 29 -7.85 -2.11 -20.26
C LYS A 29 -7.00 -0.91 -20.68
N GLY A 30 -7.47 0.32 -20.46
CA GLY A 30 -6.78 1.56 -20.82
C GLY A 30 -7.34 2.26 -22.06
N SER A 31 -6.80 3.43 -22.37
CA SER A 31 -7.20 4.25 -23.52
C SER A 31 -5.97 4.77 -24.27
N SER A 32 -6.03 4.74 -25.59
CA SER A 32 -4.93 5.23 -26.44
C SER A 32 -4.70 6.73 -26.23
N LEU A 33 -3.41 7.11 -26.19
CA LEU A 33 -2.94 8.48 -26.01
C LEU A 33 -3.11 9.35 -27.25
N PHE A 34 -3.51 8.78 -28.39
CA PHE A 34 -3.85 9.56 -29.59
C PHE A 34 -5.21 10.26 -29.50
N HIS A 35 -6.00 9.94 -28.48
CA HIS A 35 -7.33 10.50 -28.24
C HIS A 35 -7.42 11.11 -26.84
N PRO A 36 -8.36 12.05 -26.60
CA PRO A 36 -8.59 12.57 -25.26
C PRO A 36 -8.91 11.45 -24.26
N LEU A 37 -8.20 11.43 -23.13
CA LEU A 37 -8.39 10.40 -22.12
C LEU A 37 -9.68 10.66 -21.31
N PRO A 38 -10.53 9.63 -21.10
CA PRO A 38 -11.79 9.78 -20.38
C PRO A 38 -11.56 10.21 -18.94
N GLN A 39 -12.27 11.25 -18.51
CA GLN A 39 -12.20 11.81 -17.17
C GLN A 39 -13.45 11.44 -16.35
N PRO A 40 -13.36 11.40 -15.00
CA PRO A 40 -12.17 11.59 -14.17
C PRO A 40 -11.31 10.31 -14.10
N ARG A 41 -9.98 10.48 -14.10
CA ARG A 41 -9.01 9.39 -13.92
C ARG A 41 -8.44 9.37 -12.51
N THR A 42 -8.73 8.30 -11.79
CA THR A 42 -8.31 8.05 -10.42
C THR A 42 -7.57 6.71 -10.37
N CYS A 43 -6.74 6.50 -9.34
CA CYS A 43 -5.87 5.31 -9.26
C CYS A 43 -6.68 4.00 -9.18
N ASP A 44 -7.82 4.02 -8.49
CA ASP A 44 -8.79 2.92 -8.44
C ASP A 44 -9.31 2.54 -9.84
N LYS A 45 -9.77 3.52 -10.62
CA LYS A 45 -10.29 3.29 -11.99
C LYS A 45 -9.23 2.75 -12.95
N LEU A 46 -7.97 3.13 -12.74
CA LEU A 46 -6.86 2.68 -13.57
C LEU A 46 -6.21 1.39 -13.05
N SER A 47 -6.78 0.75 -12.01
CA SER A 47 -6.20 -0.45 -11.39
C SER A 47 -4.74 -0.23 -10.95
N ILE A 48 -4.41 0.99 -10.51
CA ILE A 48 -3.11 1.34 -9.95
C ILE A 48 -3.22 1.14 -8.43
N PRO A 49 -2.41 0.25 -7.82
CA PRO A 49 -2.45 0.07 -6.37
C PRO A 49 -2.12 1.38 -5.64
N PHE A 50 -2.71 1.57 -4.46
CA PHE A 50 -2.54 2.79 -3.68
C PHE A 50 -1.06 3.09 -3.37
N ASP A 51 -0.26 2.05 -3.13
CA ASP A 51 1.19 2.16 -2.89
C ASP A 51 1.96 2.79 -4.08
N TYR A 52 1.39 2.75 -5.28
CA TYR A 52 1.97 3.27 -6.53
C TYR A 52 1.22 4.47 -7.11
N CYS A 53 0.24 5.00 -6.38
CA CYS A 53 -0.54 6.14 -6.82
C CYS A 53 0.31 7.43 -6.75
N ILE A 54 0.77 7.90 -7.91
CA ILE A 54 1.62 9.11 -8.01
C ILE A 54 0.83 10.38 -7.64
N CYS A 55 -0.48 10.38 -7.91
CA CYS A 55 -1.35 11.43 -7.41
C CYS A 55 -1.36 11.36 -5.88
N LYS A 56 -0.76 12.34 -5.21
CA LYS A 56 -0.92 12.54 -3.77
C LYS A 56 -2.21 13.33 -3.55
N PRO A 57 -3.35 12.67 -3.29
CA PRO A 57 -4.57 13.40 -2.95
C PRO A 57 -4.34 14.25 -1.71
N LYS A 58 -5.15 15.29 -1.57
CA LYS A 58 -5.09 16.14 -0.38
C LYS A 58 -5.41 15.29 0.84
N THR A 59 -4.56 15.35 1.85
CA THR A 59 -4.78 14.67 3.11
C THR A 59 -5.07 15.67 4.22
N LYS A 60 -5.80 15.21 5.24
CA LYS A 60 -6.00 15.93 6.50
C LYS A 60 -5.45 15.06 7.63
N THR A 61 -4.55 15.62 8.42
CA THR A 61 -4.06 14.95 9.64
C THR A 61 -5.18 14.89 10.67
N LEU A 62 -5.44 13.69 11.18
CA LEU A 62 -6.43 13.46 12.23
C LEU A 62 -5.80 13.54 13.63
N PRO A 63 -6.61 13.85 14.67
CA PRO A 63 -6.16 13.82 16.05
C PRO A 63 -5.58 12.45 16.46
N LYS A 64 -4.61 12.45 17.38
CA LYS A 64 -3.95 11.22 17.87
C LYS A 64 -4.90 10.22 18.54
N ASN A 65 -6.02 10.70 19.09
CA ASN A 65 -7.03 9.88 19.76
C ASN A 65 -8.09 9.33 18.80
N ASN A 66 -7.87 9.37 17.49
CA ASN A 66 -8.81 8.83 16.53
C ASN A 66 -8.97 7.31 16.72
N SER A 67 -10.22 6.85 16.75
CA SER A 67 -10.56 5.44 16.97
C SER A 67 -10.01 4.48 15.91
N ILE A 68 -9.65 4.98 14.72
CA ILE A 68 -9.05 4.14 13.66
C ILE A 68 -7.57 3.84 13.88
N ALA A 69 -6.86 4.64 14.69
CA ALA A 69 -5.41 4.62 14.75
C ALA A 69 -4.85 3.27 15.21
N ILE A 70 -5.28 2.79 16.38
CA ILE A 70 -4.80 1.53 16.97
C ILE A 70 -5.28 0.32 16.15
N PRO A 71 -6.58 0.15 15.85
CA PRO A 71 -7.04 -1.03 15.12
C PRO A 71 -6.42 -1.16 13.73
N ALA A 72 -6.20 -0.04 13.03
CA ALA A 72 -5.55 -0.08 11.72
C ALA A 72 -4.06 -0.47 11.82
N ALA A 73 -3.33 0.09 12.78
CA ALA A 73 -1.93 -0.27 13.00
C ALA A 73 -1.77 -1.75 13.42
N GLU A 74 -2.64 -2.25 14.29
CA GLU A 74 -2.66 -3.66 14.70
C GLU A 74 -2.98 -4.58 13.52
N ALA A 75 -3.97 -4.24 12.68
CA ALA A 75 -4.29 -4.99 11.48
C ALA A 75 -3.11 -5.07 10.51
N MET A 76 -2.37 -3.97 10.32
CA MET A 76 -1.17 -3.95 9.48
C MET A 76 -0.04 -4.82 10.08
N VAL A 77 0.23 -4.72 11.38
CA VAL A 77 1.22 -5.58 12.06
C VAL A 77 0.83 -7.06 11.95
N ALA A 78 -0.45 -7.38 12.12
CA ALA A 78 -0.96 -8.74 11.95
C ALA A 78 -0.73 -9.24 10.51
N ARG A 79 -0.97 -8.39 9.50
CA ARG A 79 -0.70 -8.72 8.09
C ARG A 79 0.78 -8.93 7.81
N MET A 80 1.66 -8.10 8.38
CA MET A 80 3.12 -8.28 8.28
C MET A 80 3.56 -9.63 8.88
N ASN A 81 3.06 -9.96 10.08
CA ASN A 81 3.35 -11.23 10.73
C ASN A 81 2.78 -12.44 9.99
N PHE A 82 1.61 -12.30 9.36
CA PHE A 82 1.05 -13.31 8.49
C PHE A 82 2.00 -13.60 7.32
N ASN A 83 2.50 -12.56 6.65
CA ASN A 83 3.47 -12.72 5.57
C ASN A 83 4.78 -13.39 6.03
N LEU A 84 5.30 -13.06 7.24
CA LEU A 84 6.48 -13.76 7.76
C LEU A 84 6.25 -15.27 7.92
N ARG A 85 5.05 -15.66 8.37
CA ARG A 85 4.68 -17.07 8.58
C ARG A 85 4.45 -17.81 7.27
N GLU A 86 3.67 -17.21 6.37
CA GLU A 86 3.33 -17.79 5.06
C GLU A 86 4.59 -18.11 4.25
N PHE A 87 5.64 -17.31 4.41
CA PHE A 87 6.88 -17.45 3.67
C PHE A 87 8.05 -18.03 4.49
N ASP A 88 7.78 -18.62 5.66
CA ASP A 88 8.76 -19.34 6.51
C ASP A 88 9.97 -18.48 6.96
N GLU A 89 9.80 -17.16 7.05
CA GLU A 89 10.84 -16.24 7.55
C GLU A 89 10.88 -16.21 9.09
N THR A 90 9.90 -16.81 9.77
CA THR A 90 9.82 -16.84 11.24
C THR A 90 10.88 -17.72 11.89
N LYS A 91 11.67 -18.47 11.12
CA LYS A 91 12.85 -19.20 11.61
C LYS A 91 13.93 -18.23 12.11
N ASP A 92 14.19 -17.18 11.36
CA ASP A 92 15.26 -16.22 11.62
C ASP A 92 14.73 -14.85 12.11
N CYS A 93 13.56 -14.45 11.63
CA CYS A 93 12.92 -13.19 11.98
C CYS A 93 11.96 -13.34 13.17
N VAL A 94 11.93 -12.33 14.03
CA VAL A 94 10.99 -12.22 15.15
C VAL A 94 9.64 -11.68 14.65
N LEU A 95 8.53 -12.18 15.23
CA LEU A 95 7.21 -11.60 15.00
C LEU A 95 7.11 -10.23 15.66
N LEU A 96 6.63 -9.26 14.90
CA LEU A 96 6.50 -7.88 15.35
C LEU A 96 5.26 -7.67 16.21
N LYS A 97 5.32 -6.68 17.08
CA LYS A 97 4.19 -6.16 17.85
C LYS A 97 4.09 -4.65 17.62
N LEU A 98 2.90 -4.08 17.77
CA LEU A 98 2.75 -2.64 17.83
C LEU A 98 3.50 -2.11 19.05
N TYR A 99 4.33 -1.09 18.88
CA TYR A 99 5.03 -0.49 20.01
C TYR A 99 4.03 0.28 20.90
N SER A 100 4.02 0.01 22.21
CA SER A 100 3.04 0.58 23.15
C SER A 100 3.04 2.11 23.17
N ASN A 101 4.21 2.73 23.02
CA ASN A 101 4.36 4.19 22.96
C ASN A 101 4.44 4.71 21.51
N SER A 102 3.93 3.94 20.54
CA SER A 102 3.89 4.36 19.14
C SER A 102 3.06 5.63 18.98
N SER A 103 3.70 6.70 18.50
CA SER A 103 2.99 7.91 18.07
C SER A 103 2.36 7.67 16.70
N ILE A 104 1.19 7.01 16.67
CA ILE A 104 0.48 6.70 15.43
C ILE A 104 0.01 8.00 14.78
N LYS A 105 0.42 8.21 13.52
CA LYS A 105 -0.08 9.32 12.69
C LYS A 105 -1.12 8.78 11.73
N VAL A 106 -2.25 9.49 11.65
CA VAL A 106 -3.36 9.15 10.77
C VAL A 106 -3.61 10.33 9.85
N GLU A 107 -3.54 10.09 8.54
CA GLU A 107 -3.85 11.07 7.52
C GLU A 107 -5.03 10.56 6.69
N GLU A 108 -6.16 11.26 6.77
CA GLU A 108 -7.34 10.94 5.99
C GLU A 108 -7.24 11.58 4.61
N PHE A 109 -7.53 10.79 3.59
CA PHE A 109 -7.61 11.23 2.21
C PHE A 109 -8.91 12.00 2.00
N ILE A 110 -8.81 13.25 1.55
CA ILE A 110 -9.97 14.06 1.20
C ILE A 110 -10.48 13.59 -0.16
N ASP A 111 -11.37 12.61 -0.16
CA ASP A 111 -12.10 12.14 -1.33
C ASP A 111 -13.60 12.44 -1.21
N LYS A 112 -14.30 12.51 -2.35
CA LYS A 112 -15.76 12.73 -2.45
C LYS A 112 -16.55 11.43 -2.57
N GLY A 113 -15.96 10.30 -2.19
CA GLY A 113 -16.60 8.97 -2.22
C GLY A 113 -17.08 8.51 -0.84
N ASN A 114 -17.86 7.43 -0.82
CA ASN A 114 -18.38 6.80 0.41
C ASN A 114 -17.33 5.92 1.13
N LEU A 115 -16.11 5.86 0.59
CA LEU A 115 -15.01 5.07 1.13
C LEU A 115 -13.95 6.03 1.68
N LYS A 116 -13.71 5.98 2.98
CA LYS A 116 -12.66 6.77 3.62
C LYS A 116 -11.36 6.00 3.58
N VAL A 117 -10.32 6.64 3.06
CA VAL A 117 -8.96 6.07 2.96
C VAL A 117 -8.05 6.80 3.93
N TYR A 118 -7.20 6.05 4.62
CA TYR A 118 -6.29 6.58 5.63
C TYR A 118 -4.87 6.08 5.38
N GLN A 119 -3.89 6.98 5.46
CA GLN A 119 -2.48 6.62 5.65
C GLN A 119 -2.22 6.50 7.14
N ILE A 120 -1.72 5.35 7.56
CA ILE A 120 -1.36 5.09 8.95
C ILE A 120 0.17 4.97 9.02
N THR A 121 0.80 5.79 9.86
CA THR A 121 2.22 5.65 10.21
C THR A 121 2.34 5.20 11.64
N TYR A 122 3.09 4.13 11.90
CA TYR A 122 3.19 3.48 13.22
C TYR A 122 4.59 2.91 13.44
N THR A 123 4.90 2.61 14.70
CA THR A 123 6.17 2.01 15.13
C THR A 123 5.94 0.61 15.65
N THR A 124 6.79 -0.35 15.27
CA THR A 124 6.75 -1.72 15.76
C THR A 124 7.90 -2.03 16.73
N PHE A 125 7.77 -3.14 17.44
CA PHE A 125 8.80 -3.71 18.29
C PHE A 125 8.91 -5.23 18.02
N PRO A 126 10.11 -5.84 18.04
CA PRO A 126 11.43 -5.26 18.26
C PRO A 126 11.94 -4.45 17.04
N GLY A 127 13.09 -3.78 17.21
CA GLY A 127 13.77 -3.04 16.15
C GLY A 127 13.30 -1.60 15.90
N PHE A 128 12.23 -1.17 16.59
CA PHE A 128 11.68 0.18 16.49
C PHE A 128 11.45 0.61 15.04
N GLY A 129 10.98 -0.32 14.21
CA GLY A 129 10.73 -0.06 12.80
C GLY A 129 9.56 0.90 12.63
N GLN A 130 9.77 1.98 11.89
CA GLN A 130 8.71 2.93 11.55
C GLN A 130 8.15 2.55 10.18
N PHE A 131 6.86 2.29 10.10
CA PHE A 131 6.19 1.84 8.88
C PHE A 131 5.04 2.75 8.55
N TRP A 132 4.63 2.72 7.28
CA TRP A 132 3.35 3.26 6.87
C TRP A 132 2.60 2.29 5.96
N GLY A 133 1.29 2.50 5.84
CA GLY A 133 0.43 1.79 4.90
C GLY A 133 -0.92 2.48 4.76
N TYR A 134 -1.74 1.94 3.86
CA TYR A 134 -3.08 2.42 3.56
C TYR A 134 -4.15 1.44 4.04
N VAL A 135 -5.19 1.98 4.67
CA VAL A 135 -6.43 1.26 4.96
C VAL A 135 -7.62 2.02 4.43
N SER A 136 -8.70 1.30 4.18
CA SER A 136 -10.01 1.89 3.92
C SER A 136 -11.03 1.43 4.95
N LYS A 137 -11.99 2.31 5.20
CA LYS A 137 -13.14 2.07 6.06
C LYS A 137 -14.38 2.62 5.35
N ALA A 138 -15.42 1.81 5.22
CA ALA A 138 -16.70 2.29 4.71
C ALA A 138 -17.43 3.08 5.83
N GLU A 139 -18.25 4.06 5.48
CA GLU A 139 -18.90 4.90 6.51
C GLU A 139 -19.85 4.12 7.44
N ASN A 140 -20.45 3.05 6.94
CA ASN A 140 -21.45 2.25 7.65
C ASN A 140 -20.90 0.90 8.16
N ASP A 141 -19.60 0.67 8.03
CA ASP A 141 -18.97 -0.61 8.40
C ASP A 141 -17.69 -0.32 9.20
N ASP A 142 -17.58 -0.94 10.37
CA ASP A 142 -16.39 -0.84 11.20
C ASP A 142 -15.23 -1.69 10.69
N THR A 143 -15.45 -2.48 9.63
CA THR A 143 -14.42 -3.29 8.98
C THR A 143 -13.32 -2.43 8.36
N ILE A 144 -12.09 -2.69 8.79
CA ILE A 144 -10.87 -2.08 8.25
C ILE A 144 -10.32 -2.98 7.16
N ASN A 145 -10.28 -2.46 5.93
CA ASN A 145 -9.71 -3.15 4.79
C ASN A 145 -8.31 -2.62 4.51
N ILE A 146 -7.31 -3.49 4.57
CA ILE A 146 -5.92 -3.13 4.24
C ILE A 146 -5.80 -2.97 2.73
N LEU A 147 -5.42 -1.78 2.27
CA LEU A 147 -5.21 -1.46 0.86
C LEU A 147 -3.76 -1.65 0.42
N SER A 148 -2.82 -1.51 1.35
CA SER A 148 -1.39 -1.69 1.06
C SER A 148 -1.03 -3.15 0.85
N GLU A 149 -0.34 -3.43 -0.25
CA GLU A 149 0.25 -4.74 -0.53
C GLU A 149 1.63 -4.86 0.14
N LYS A 150 2.33 -3.74 0.29
CA LYS A 150 3.65 -3.63 0.92
C LYS A 150 3.59 -2.67 2.09
N PHE A 151 4.50 -2.87 3.05
CA PHE A 151 4.65 -2.01 4.23
C PHE A 151 6.04 -1.38 4.20
N PRO A 152 6.20 -0.20 3.58
CA PRO A 152 7.49 0.46 3.50
C PRO A 152 7.98 0.87 4.88
N ARG A 153 9.27 0.60 5.13
CA ARG A 153 9.96 1.06 6.35
C ARG A 153 10.59 2.43 6.11
N LEU A 154 10.34 3.36 7.02
CA LEU A 154 10.79 4.75 6.96
C LEU A 154 12.19 4.96 7.54
N ASN A 155 12.60 4.12 8.48
CA ASN A 155 13.89 4.22 9.14
C ASN A 155 14.89 3.15 8.69
N LEU A 156 16.17 3.40 8.94
CA LEU A 156 17.25 2.48 8.59
C LEU A 156 17.04 1.11 9.27
N TYR A 157 17.23 0.04 8.51
CA TYR A 157 17.02 -1.33 8.98
C TYR A 157 18.18 -2.27 8.68
N ALA A 158 19.16 -1.85 7.88
CA ALA A 158 20.29 -2.69 7.47
C ALA A 158 20.97 -3.46 8.63
N PRO A 159 21.19 -2.86 9.83
CA PRO A 159 21.82 -3.58 10.95
C PRO A 159 20.96 -4.70 11.55
N GLN A 160 19.66 -4.71 11.28
CA GLN A 160 18.69 -5.58 11.96
C GLN A 160 18.22 -6.78 11.13
N VAL A 161 18.63 -6.84 9.86
CA VAL A 161 18.00 -7.72 8.85
C VAL A 161 18.97 -8.70 8.19
N GLY A 162 20.20 -8.83 8.71
CA GLY A 162 21.25 -9.65 8.09
C GLY A 162 20.92 -11.15 7.96
N CYS A 163 19.92 -11.63 8.71
CA CYS A 163 19.42 -13.00 8.65
C CYS A 163 18.25 -13.20 7.67
N ALA A 164 17.67 -12.12 7.12
CA ALA A 164 16.50 -12.23 6.25
C ALA A 164 16.87 -12.91 4.93
N SER A 165 16.09 -13.92 4.53
CA SER A 165 16.40 -14.69 3.31
C SER A 165 15.72 -14.10 2.06
N LYS A 166 14.58 -13.43 2.24
CA LYS A 166 13.77 -12.86 1.15
C LYS A 166 13.76 -11.34 1.17
N ALA A 167 14.32 -10.73 0.12
CA ALA A 167 14.35 -9.27 -0.09
C ALA A 167 13.00 -8.57 0.08
N LYS A 168 11.89 -9.25 -0.25
CA LYS A 168 10.52 -8.71 -0.13
C LYS A 168 10.11 -8.43 1.33
N TYR A 169 10.63 -9.20 2.28
CA TYR A 169 10.22 -9.17 3.70
C TYR A 169 11.31 -8.65 4.63
N THR A 170 12.52 -8.49 4.10
CA THR A 170 13.65 -7.84 4.76
C THR A 170 13.27 -6.56 5.51
N PRO A 171 12.45 -5.62 4.99
CA PRO A 171 12.16 -4.37 5.70
C PRO A 171 11.57 -4.56 7.11
N TYR A 172 10.79 -5.61 7.32
CA TYR A 172 10.17 -5.90 8.61
C TYR A 172 10.67 -7.17 9.29
N CYS A 173 11.79 -7.72 8.83
CA CYS A 173 12.53 -8.71 9.61
C CYS A 173 13.27 -8.02 10.76
N PHE A 174 13.28 -8.66 11.92
CA PHE A 174 14.21 -8.36 12.99
C PHE A 174 14.87 -9.68 13.42
N CYS A 175 16.19 -9.77 13.29
CA CYS A 175 16.88 -11.03 13.53
C CYS A 175 16.83 -11.45 15.00
N LYS A 176 16.47 -12.71 15.24
CA LYS A 176 16.35 -13.29 16.59
C LYS A 176 17.63 -13.19 17.42
N ASN A 177 18.80 -13.32 16.78
CA ASN A 177 20.10 -13.19 17.44
C ASN A 177 20.42 -11.78 17.94
N LEU A 178 19.60 -10.77 17.60
CA LEU A 178 19.72 -9.40 18.09
C LEU A 178 18.77 -9.11 19.25
N LEU A 179 17.97 -10.09 19.69
CA LEU A 179 17.15 -9.92 20.88
C LEU A 179 18.05 -9.88 22.13
N PRO A 180 17.79 -8.95 23.07
CA PRO A 180 18.47 -8.99 24.36
C PRO A 180 18.15 -10.30 25.08
N HIS A 181 19.20 -10.96 25.57
CA HIS A 181 19.13 -12.18 26.40
C HIS A 181 18.65 -11.88 27.81
#